data_AF-A0A182NCS1-F1
#
_entry.id   AF-A0A182NCS1-F1
#
_cell.length_a   1.000
_cell.length_b   1.000
_cell.length_c   1.000
_cell.angle_alpha   90.00
_cell.angle_beta   90.00
_cell.angle_gamma   90.00
#
_symmetry.space_group_name_H-M   'P 1'
#
loop_
_entity.id
_entity.type
_entity.pdbx_description
1 polymer ?
#
loop_
_entity_poly.entity_id
_entity_poly.type
_entity_poly.pdbx_seq_one_letter_code
_entity_poly.pdbx_strand_id
1 'polypeptide(L)'
;MALIMKYIDSMHHYMDKYGDPRTKDWPLMSSPLPTLALCLGYVYLVKVLGPRLMENRKPFQLKNTLIVYNFVQVVFSAWLFYEIGVSGWLTGHYNFRCQPVDYSNHPKTLRMVHACWWYYFSKFTEFFDTFFFVMRKKSSQVSTLHVIHHGCMPMSVWFGVKFTPGGHSTFFGLLNTFVHIVMYTYYLFTALGPQFQKYLWWKKYLTALQMVQFILIMVHAFQLLFIDCNYPKAFVWWIGMHAVMFFFLFNEFYQTTYKAHKLKREAALAAKKREAELLLQQQQQQQNGHVANGSANGGSALSNGTGNKAADYYVRGDLPAEMELTQRPTTNTTRPTTAQ
;
A
#
# COMPACT_ATOMS: atom_id res chain seq x y z
N MET A 1 22.09 -0.28 36.42
CA MET A 1 21.99 1.15 36.10
C MET A 1 23.30 1.75 35.59
N ALA A 2 24.43 1.62 36.30
CA ALA A 2 25.72 2.21 35.88
C ALA A 2 26.21 1.77 34.47
N LEU A 3 26.09 0.48 34.12
CA LEU A 3 26.47 -0.03 32.79
C LEU A 3 25.57 0.51 31.65
N ILE A 4 24.28 0.68 31.93
CA ILE A 4 23.31 1.20 30.96
C ILE A 4 23.58 2.69 30.71
N MET A 5 23.81 3.47 31.75
CA MET A 5 24.17 4.88 31.61
C MET A 5 25.49 5.05 30.87
N LYS A 6 26.52 4.25 31.19
CA LYS A 6 27.79 4.26 30.45
C LYS A 6 27.62 3.92 28.97
N TYR A 7 26.72 2.99 28.63
CA TYR A 7 26.41 2.65 27.25
C TYR A 7 25.69 3.79 26.53
N ILE A 8 24.68 4.41 27.18
CA ILE A 8 23.96 5.57 26.65
C ILE A 8 24.92 6.73 26.41
N ASP A 9 25.80 7.02 27.36
CA ASP A 9 26.79 8.09 27.25
C ASP A 9 27.79 7.82 26.11
N SER A 10 28.26 6.58 25.99
CA SER A 10 29.13 6.15 24.89
C SER A 10 28.44 6.31 23.53
N MET A 11 27.15 5.95 23.45
CA MET A 11 26.35 6.17 22.25
C MET A 11 26.19 7.65 21.92
N HIS A 12 25.83 8.49 22.90
CA HIS A 12 25.72 9.93 22.67
C HIS A 12 27.05 10.53 22.21
N HIS A 13 28.17 10.13 22.82
CA HIS A 13 29.49 10.56 22.41
C HIS A 13 29.80 10.16 20.95
N TYR A 14 29.48 8.93 20.56
CA TYR A 14 29.64 8.48 19.17
C TYR A 14 28.76 9.29 18.20
N MET A 15 27.50 9.49 18.57
CA MET A 15 26.53 10.24 17.76
C MET A 15 26.91 11.71 17.60
N ASP A 16 27.50 12.33 18.63
CA ASP A 16 27.99 13.71 18.57
C ASP A 16 29.29 13.84 17.78
N LYS A 17 30.15 12.81 17.83
CA LYS A 17 31.44 12.83 17.16
C LYS A 17 31.34 12.59 15.65
N TYR A 18 30.47 11.67 15.23
CA TYR A 18 30.36 11.23 13.83
C TYR A 18 29.08 11.69 13.15
N GLY A 19 28.07 12.11 13.90
CA GLY A 19 26.84 12.66 13.34
C GLY A 19 27.02 14.09 12.85
N ASP A 20 26.07 14.52 12.03
CA ASP A 20 25.99 15.88 11.54
C ASP A 20 25.63 16.83 12.69
N PRO A 21 26.48 17.83 13.01
CA PRO A 21 26.21 18.75 14.11
C PRO A 21 24.97 19.60 13.88
N ARG A 22 24.54 19.81 12.63
CA ARG A 22 23.38 20.64 12.26
C ARG A 22 22.05 20.04 12.71
N THR A 23 22.00 18.73 12.95
CA THR A 23 20.79 18.02 13.39
C THR A 23 20.82 17.63 14.86
N LYS A 24 21.92 17.93 15.59
CA LYS A 24 22.18 17.46 16.95
C LYS A 24 21.03 17.73 17.92
N ASP A 25 20.56 18.97 17.96
CA ASP A 25 19.57 19.43 18.93
C ASP A 25 18.12 19.28 18.44
N TRP A 26 17.92 18.60 17.30
CA TRP A 26 16.59 18.40 16.75
C TRP A 26 15.85 17.27 17.47
N PRO A 27 14.50 17.32 17.52
CA PRO A 27 13.73 16.28 18.18
C PRO A 27 14.06 14.90 17.60
N LEU A 28 14.26 13.93 18.50
CA LEU A 28 14.61 12.53 18.22
C LEU A 28 15.99 12.29 17.59
N MET A 29 16.86 13.29 17.46
CA MET A 29 18.20 13.15 16.82
C MET A 29 19.36 12.93 17.81
N SER A 30 19.10 12.94 19.12
CA SER A 30 20.12 12.70 20.15
C SER A 30 20.61 11.25 20.15
N SER A 31 19.70 10.28 20.01
CA SER A 31 20.02 8.85 19.94
C SER A 31 18.99 8.08 19.08
N PRO A 32 19.32 6.89 18.59
CA PRO A 32 18.37 6.05 17.85
C PRO A 32 17.32 5.38 18.77
N LEU A 33 17.54 5.35 20.08
CA LEU A 33 16.71 4.59 21.03
C LEU A 33 15.25 5.08 21.10
N PRO A 34 14.94 6.39 21.12
CA PRO A 34 13.57 6.88 21.03
C PRO A 34 12.86 6.42 19.75
N THR A 35 13.54 6.51 18.60
CA THR A 35 13.00 6.01 17.32
C THR A 35 12.69 4.53 17.39
N LEU A 36 13.64 3.74 17.89
CA LEU A 36 13.47 2.29 18.05
C LEU A 36 12.30 1.96 18.98
N ALA A 37 12.16 2.66 20.10
CA ALA A 37 11.05 2.50 21.03
C ALA A 37 9.70 2.82 20.37
N LEU A 38 9.62 3.89 19.57
CA LEU A 38 8.41 4.24 18.81
C LEU A 38 8.08 3.17 17.75
N CYS A 39 9.07 2.65 17.04
CA CYS A 39 8.88 1.57 16.05
C CYS A 39 8.39 0.26 16.70
N LEU A 40 9.01 -0.15 17.81
CA LEU A 40 8.60 -1.35 18.55
C LEU A 40 7.22 -1.16 19.18
N GLY A 41 6.96 0.01 19.76
CA GLY A 41 5.67 0.41 20.30
C GLY A 41 4.58 0.38 19.24
N TYR A 42 4.86 0.89 18.03
CA TYR A 42 3.97 0.80 16.88
C TYR A 42 3.62 -0.66 16.55
N VAL A 43 4.62 -1.54 16.39
CA VAL A 43 4.39 -2.96 16.06
C VAL A 43 3.55 -3.63 17.14
N TYR A 44 3.89 -3.42 18.41
CA TYR A 44 3.12 -3.95 19.55
C TYR A 44 1.67 -3.45 19.54
N LEU A 45 1.47 -2.16 19.29
CA LEU A 45 0.15 -1.54 19.23
C LEU A 45 -0.68 -2.15 18.09
N VAL A 46 -0.13 -2.26 16.88
CA VAL A 46 -0.92 -2.70 15.73
C VAL A 46 -1.14 -4.22 15.66
N LYS A 47 -0.21 -5.03 16.16
CA LYS A 47 -0.32 -6.49 16.11
C LYS A 47 -0.89 -7.13 17.37
N VAL A 48 -0.76 -6.49 18.53
CA VAL A 48 -1.14 -7.11 19.81
C VAL A 48 -2.21 -6.29 20.52
N LEU A 49 -1.89 -5.08 20.97
CA LEU A 49 -2.76 -4.30 21.85
C LEU A 49 -4.04 -3.85 21.14
N GLY A 50 -3.91 -3.24 19.96
CA GLY A 50 -5.02 -2.70 19.17
C GLY A 50 -6.07 -3.74 18.80
N PRO A 51 -5.70 -4.90 18.21
CA PRO A 51 -6.64 -5.99 17.94
C PRO A 51 -7.36 -6.50 19.20
N ARG A 52 -6.64 -6.66 20.33
CA ARG A 52 -7.24 -7.07 21.61
C ARG A 52 -8.25 -6.05 22.13
N LEU A 53 -7.93 -4.77 22.06
CA LEU A 53 -8.85 -3.69 22.48
C LEU A 53 -10.10 -3.60 21.58
N MET A 54 -9.98 -3.99 20.31
CA MET A 54 -11.05 -3.94 19.31
C MET A 54 -11.87 -5.23 19.17
N GLU A 55 -11.47 -6.31 19.83
CA GLU A 55 -12.12 -7.63 19.75
C GLU A 55 -13.62 -7.53 20.07
N ASN A 56 -13.92 -6.96 21.23
CA ASN A 56 -15.29 -6.79 21.75
C ASN A 56 -15.91 -5.42 21.43
N ARG A 57 -15.33 -4.67 20.49
CA ARG A 57 -15.85 -3.34 20.07
C ARG A 57 -16.33 -3.37 18.63
N LYS A 58 -17.33 -2.53 18.34
CA LYS A 58 -17.78 -2.26 16.97
C LYS A 58 -16.71 -1.41 16.24
N PRO A 59 -16.54 -1.58 14.90
CA PRO A 59 -15.59 -0.78 14.14
C PRO A 59 -15.97 0.71 14.18
N PHE A 60 -14.98 1.58 14.38
CA PHE A 60 -15.20 3.02 14.44
C PHE A 60 -15.57 3.60 13.06
N GLN A 61 -16.49 4.57 13.04
CA GLN A 61 -16.89 5.32 11.84
C GLN A 61 -16.04 6.58 11.68
N LEU A 62 -14.85 6.43 11.08
CA LEU A 62 -13.83 7.49 11.00
C LEU A 62 -13.80 8.20 9.64
N LYS A 63 -14.93 8.30 8.93
CA LYS A 63 -14.97 8.84 7.56
C LYS A 63 -14.35 10.24 7.47
N ASN A 64 -14.84 11.18 8.28
CA ASN A 64 -14.38 12.58 8.24
C ASN A 64 -12.92 12.69 8.71
N THR A 65 -12.55 11.94 9.74
CA THR A 65 -11.16 11.86 10.21
C THR A 65 -10.22 11.38 9.10
N LEU A 66 -10.59 10.35 8.35
CA LEU A 66 -9.81 9.84 7.23
C LEU A 66 -9.71 10.85 6.08
N ILE A 67 -10.79 11.59 5.78
CA ILE A 67 -10.75 12.64 4.75
C ILE A 67 -9.74 13.71 5.15
N VAL A 68 -9.85 14.25 6.36
CA VAL A 68 -8.94 15.29 6.85
C VAL A 68 -7.50 14.78 6.91
N TYR A 69 -7.29 13.59 7.46
CA TYR A 69 -5.97 12.99 7.57
C TYR A 69 -5.31 12.76 6.20
N ASN A 70 -6.02 12.14 5.25
CA ASN A 70 -5.45 11.91 3.91
C ASN A 70 -5.18 13.23 3.19
N PHE A 71 -6.04 14.24 3.36
CA PHE A 71 -5.79 15.58 2.81
C PHE A 71 -4.53 16.22 3.39
N VAL A 72 -4.36 16.18 4.72
CA VAL A 72 -3.14 16.66 5.39
C VAL A 72 -1.91 15.91 4.90
N GLN A 73 -1.99 14.59 4.74
CA GLN A 73 -0.88 13.78 4.21
C GLN A 73 -0.52 14.16 2.77
N VAL A 74 -1.50 14.45 1.91
CA VAL A 74 -1.25 14.95 0.54
C VAL A 74 -0.51 16.27 0.58
N VAL A 75 -1.01 17.25 1.35
CA VAL A 75 -0.40 18.58 1.45
C VAL A 75 1.02 18.48 2.01
N PHE A 76 1.21 17.69 3.06
CA PHE A 76 2.51 17.51 3.70
C PHE A 76 3.52 16.80 2.78
N SER A 77 3.08 15.77 2.05
CA SER A 77 3.92 15.08 1.04
C SER A 77 4.26 16.00 -0.13
N ALA A 78 3.32 16.84 -0.57
CA ALA A 78 3.55 17.82 -1.64
C ALA A 78 4.53 18.91 -1.22
N TRP A 79 4.40 19.40 0.00
CA TRP A 79 5.36 20.34 0.58
C TRP A 79 6.76 19.71 0.69
N LEU A 80 6.88 18.48 1.19
CA LEU A 80 8.18 17.80 1.26
C LEU A 80 8.80 17.54 -0.11
N PHE A 81 7.99 17.13 -1.09
CA PHE A 81 8.44 16.94 -2.46
C PHE A 81 8.99 18.26 -3.04
N TYR A 82 8.27 19.36 -2.80
CA TYR A 82 8.72 20.69 -3.18
C TYR A 82 10.04 21.06 -2.49
N GLU A 83 10.12 20.93 -1.16
CA GLU A 83 11.32 21.26 -0.37
C GLU A 83 12.55 20.48 -0.82
N ILE A 84 12.44 19.15 -0.98
CA ILE A 84 13.54 18.30 -1.47
C ILE A 84 13.89 18.67 -2.91
N GLY A 85 12.89 18.93 -3.74
CA GLY A 85 13.06 19.30 -5.13
C GLY A 85 13.83 20.60 -5.31
N VAL A 86 13.36 21.69 -4.69
CA VAL A 86 13.99 23.01 -4.84
C VAL A 86 15.31 23.15 -4.09
N SER A 87 15.57 22.27 -3.11
CA SER A 87 16.87 22.24 -2.42
C SER A 87 17.99 21.60 -3.25
N GLY A 88 17.65 20.89 -4.34
CA GLY A 88 18.67 20.31 -5.22
C GLY A 88 18.11 19.75 -6.52
N TRP A 89 17.29 18.70 -6.41
CA TRP A 89 16.94 17.81 -7.53
C TRP A 89 16.19 18.45 -8.70
N LEU A 90 15.33 19.42 -8.44
CA LEU A 90 14.53 20.10 -9.47
C LEU A 90 15.15 21.43 -9.95
N THR A 91 16.28 21.84 -9.36
CA THR A 91 16.97 23.10 -9.73
C THR A 91 18.18 22.89 -10.64
N GLY A 92 18.56 21.62 -10.91
CA GLY A 92 19.80 21.28 -11.60
C GLY A 92 21.07 21.41 -10.74
N HIS A 93 20.94 21.80 -9.47
CA HIS A 93 22.08 21.91 -8.55
C HIS A 93 22.65 20.54 -8.14
N TYR A 94 21.80 19.50 -8.11
CA TYR A 94 22.22 18.14 -7.81
C TYR A 94 22.51 17.34 -9.08
N ASN A 95 23.54 16.50 -9.03
CA ASN A 95 23.91 15.60 -10.10
C ASN A 95 23.31 14.21 -9.85
N PHE A 96 22.48 13.73 -10.79
CA PHE A 96 21.84 12.40 -10.73
C PHE A 96 22.80 11.22 -10.83
N ARG A 97 24.07 11.42 -11.17
CA ARG A 97 25.10 10.36 -11.20
C ARG A 97 25.85 10.25 -9.88
N CYS A 98 26.41 11.35 -9.41
CA CYS A 98 27.16 11.40 -8.17
C CYS A 98 26.86 12.71 -7.44
N GLN A 99 26.19 12.60 -6.29
CA GLN A 99 25.94 13.74 -5.43
C GLN A 99 26.49 13.50 -4.01
N PRO A 100 27.68 14.06 -3.69
CA PRO A 100 28.20 14.07 -2.32
C PRO A 100 27.27 14.78 -1.34
N VAL A 101 27.45 14.50 -0.05
CA VAL A 101 26.79 15.25 1.03
C VAL A 101 27.55 16.56 1.25
N ASP A 102 26.84 17.68 1.21
CA ASP A 102 27.38 18.98 1.58
C ASP A 102 27.14 19.25 3.07
N TYR A 103 28.23 19.42 3.82
CA TYR A 103 28.23 19.71 5.25
C TYR A 103 28.35 21.20 5.58
N SER A 104 28.31 22.08 4.56
CA SER A 104 28.33 23.53 4.76
C SER A 104 27.03 24.07 5.36
N ASN A 105 27.09 25.28 5.91
CA ASN A 105 25.92 26.02 6.40
C ASN A 105 25.28 26.88 5.29
N HIS A 106 25.49 26.54 4.01
CA HIS A 106 24.87 27.28 2.92
C HIS A 106 23.32 27.16 2.99
N PRO A 107 22.54 28.23 2.74
CA PRO A 107 21.09 28.23 2.96
C PRO A 107 20.34 27.11 2.22
N LYS A 108 20.73 26.79 0.98
CA LYS A 108 20.13 25.66 0.22
C LYS A 108 20.44 24.30 0.85
N THR A 109 21.64 24.15 1.39
CA THR A 109 22.08 22.91 2.05
C THR A 109 21.32 22.73 3.35
N LEU A 110 21.20 23.77 4.17
CA LEU A 110 20.38 23.75 5.38
C LEU A 110 18.91 23.42 5.08
N ARG A 111 18.36 23.97 3.99
CA ARG A 111 17.00 23.63 3.53
C ARG A 111 16.85 22.13 3.25
N MET A 112 17.83 21.51 2.59
CA MET A 112 17.85 20.06 2.38
C MET A 112 17.92 19.29 3.71
N VAL A 113 18.79 19.71 4.64
CA VAL A 113 18.91 19.08 5.97
C VAL A 113 17.56 19.12 6.71
N HIS A 114 16.89 20.28 6.71
CA HIS A 114 15.55 20.43 7.29
C HIS A 114 14.52 19.53 6.60
N ALA A 115 14.52 19.48 5.26
CA ALA A 115 13.66 18.59 4.50
C ALA A 115 13.90 17.10 4.85
N CYS A 116 15.17 16.69 5.07
CA CYS A 116 15.50 15.32 5.50
C CYS A 116 14.89 14.99 6.86
N TRP A 117 14.95 15.90 7.83
CA TRP A 117 14.34 15.68 9.15
C TRP A 117 12.82 15.69 9.10
N TRP A 118 12.20 16.58 8.33
CA TRP A 118 10.75 16.55 8.14
C TRP A 118 10.29 15.30 7.39
N TYR A 119 11.09 14.79 6.45
CA TYR A 119 10.84 13.50 5.82
C TYR A 119 10.93 12.36 6.84
N TYR A 120 11.92 12.37 7.74
CA TYR A 120 11.97 11.43 8.86
C TYR A 120 10.72 11.54 9.76
N PHE A 121 10.32 12.76 10.13
CA PHE A 121 9.14 13.00 10.95
C PHE A 121 7.86 12.47 10.27
N SER A 122 7.76 12.62 8.94
CA SER A 122 6.63 12.10 8.17
C SER A 122 6.42 10.60 8.34
N LYS A 123 7.48 9.81 8.54
CA LYS A 123 7.32 8.36 8.72
C LYS A 123 6.54 7.99 9.98
N PHE A 124 6.53 8.86 11.00
CA PHE A 124 5.68 8.67 12.18
C PHE A 124 4.24 9.11 11.95
N THR A 125 4.00 10.15 11.14
CA THR A 125 2.63 10.56 10.81
C THR A 125 1.91 9.47 10.00
N GLU A 126 2.66 8.65 9.26
CA GLU A 126 2.14 7.50 8.51
C GLU A 126 1.73 6.32 9.41
N PHE A 127 2.17 6.26 10.68
CA PHE A 127 1.71 5.21 11.62
C PHE A 127 0.20 5.21 11.81
N PHE A 128 -0.42 6.39 11.67
CA PHE A 128 -1.85 6.57 11.80
C PHE A 128 -2.64 5.80 10.73
N ASP A 129 -2.06 5.49 9.56
CA ASP A 129 -2.68 4.62 8.54
C ASP A 129 -3.10 3.29 9.17
N THR A 130 -2.15 2.65 9.84
CA THR A 130 -2.37 1.35 10.48
C THR A 130 -3.27 1.46 11.70
N PHE A 131 -3.16 2.55 12.47
CA PHE A 131 -4.05 2.78 13.60
C PHE A 131 -5.51 2.89 13.14
N PHE A 132 -5.77 3.59 12.04
CA PHE A 132 -7.10 3.66 11.45
C PHE A 132 -7.59 2.31 10.92
N PHE A 133 -6.72 1.49 10.31
CA PHE A 133 -7.11 0.14 9.89
C PHE A 133 -7.51 -0.75 11.07
N VAL A 134 -6.77 -0.71 12.17
CA VAL A 134 -7.06 -1.46 13.40
C VAL A 134 -8.38 -0.99 14.02
N MET A 135 -8.57 0.32 14.20
CA MET A 135 -9.81 0.88 14.75
C MET A 135 -11.05 0.61 13.90
N ARG A 136 -10.88 0.43 12.58
CA ARG A 136 -11.97 0.09 11.66
C ARG A 136 -12.18 -1.42 11.49
N LYS A 137 -11.43 -2.26 12.22
CA LYS A 137 -11.41 -3.73 12.09
C LYS A 137 -11.16 -4.18 10.64
N LYS A 138 -10.30 -3.46 9.91
CA LYS A 138 -9.88 -3.77 8.54
C LYS A 138 -8.56 -4.53 8.55
N SER A 139 -8.53 -5.67 9.24
CA SER A 139 -7.32 -6.47 9.45
C SER A 139 -6.67 -6.96 8.14
N SER A 140 -7.45 -7.13 7.07
CA SER A 140 -6.91 -7.44 5.74
C SER A 140 -6.04 -6.34 5.14
N GLN A 141 -6.20 -5.08 5.60
CA GLN A 141 -5.34 -3.95 5.19
C GLN A 141 -4.05 -3.88 6.03
N VAL A 142 -4.01 -4.51 7.21
CA VAL A 142 -2.83 -4.59 8.08
C VAL A 142 -1.93 -5.74 7.63
N SER A 143 -1.50 -5.68 6.37
CA SER A 143 -0.65 -6.70 5.76
C SER A 143 0.73 -6.74 6.39
N THR A 144 1.42 -7.87 6.24
CA THR A 144 2.82 -8.02 6.65
C THR A 144 3.70 -6.97 5.99
N LEU A 145 3.51 -6.72 4.69
CA LEU A 145 4.19 -5.66 3.94
C LEU A 145 4.02 -4.29 4.62
N HIS A 146 2.78 -3.91 4.93
CA HIS A 146 2.48 -2.59 5.50
C HIS A 146 3.10 -2.42 6.89
N VAL A 147 3.03 -3.44 7.73
CA VAL A 147 3.61 -3.39 9.09
C VAL A 147 5.13 -3.40 9.07
N ILE A 148 5.76 -4.22 8.22
CA ILE A 148 7.22 -4.21 8.05
C ILE A 148 7.68 -2.85 7.53
N HIS A 149 7.03 -2.33 6.49
CA HIS A 149 7.36 -1.02 5.92
C HIS A 149 7.29 0.09 6.95
N HIS A 150 6.12 0.36 7.54
CA HIS A 150 6.01 1.45 8.51
C HIS A 150 6.80 1.16 9.79
N GLY A 151 6.94 -0.11 10.20
CA GLY A 151 7.72 -0.46 11.38
C GLY A 151 9.22 -0.17 11.25
N CYS A 152 9.82 -0.37 10.08
CA CYS A 152 11.27 -0.19 9.89
C CYS A 152 11.67 1.15 9.27
N MET A 153 10.79 1.80 8.49
CA MET A 153 11.15 3.01 7.74
C MET A 153 11.65 4.18 8.60
N PRO A 154 11.01 4.54 9.74
CA PRO A 154 11.52 5.62 10.58
C PRO A 154 12.94 5.34 11.10
N MET A 155 13.21 4.11 11.53
CA MET A 155 14.55 3.70 11.99
C MET A 155 15.57 3.72 10.85
N SER A 156 15.19 3.26 9.66
CA SER A 156 16.07 3.27 8.49
C SER A 156 16.45 4.69 8.07
N VAL A 157 15.49 5.62 8.07
CA VAL A 157 15.70 7.03 7.70
C VAL A 157 16.48 7.81 8.76
N TRP A 158 16.35 7.45 10.05
CA TRP A 158 17.05 8.10 11.15
C TRP A 158 18.57 8.18 10.93
N PHE A 159 19.19 7.07 10.49
CA PHE A 159 20.64 7.06 10.19
C PHE A 159 21.00 7.99 9.03
N GLY A 160 20.11 8.12 8.04
CA GLY A 160 20.28 9.08 6.95
C GLY A 160 20.33 10.51 7.46
N VAL A 161 19.36 10.91 8.28
CA VAL A 161 19.30 12.28 8.84
C VAL A 161 20.47 12.55 9.78
N LYS A 162 20.86 11.57 10.59
CA LYS A 162 21.93 11.75 11.57
C LYS A 162 23.31 11.87 10.94
N PHE A 163 23.60 11.14 9.86
CA PHE A 163 24.97 11.05 9.32
C PHE A 163 25.12 11.58 7.90
N THR A 164 24.06 11.56 7.09
CA THR A 164 24.10 11.97 5.68
C THR A 164 22.85 12.78 5.29
N PRO A 165 22.51 13.90 5.98
CA PRO A 165 21.30 14.68 5.71
C PRO A 165 21.44 15.52 4.43
N GLY A 166 21.46 14.86 3.27
CA GLY A 166 21.66 15.49 1.98
C GLY A 166 22.23 14.55 0.94
N GLY A 167 22.57 15.12 -0.21
CA GLY A 167 23.24 14.41 -1.28
C GLY A 167 22.46 13.23 -1.88
N HIS A 168 23.18 12.22 -2.34
CA HIS A 168 22.70 11.14 -3.21
C HIS A 168 21.50 10.36 -2.67
N SER A 169 21.46 10.12 -1.36
CA SER A 169 20.35 9.39 -0.70
C SER A 169 19.02 10.11 -0.84
N THR A 170 19.01 11.44 -0.83
CA THR A 170 17.74 12.21 -0.81
C THR A 170 16.87 12.00 -2.06
N PHE A 171 17.41 11.40 -3.13
CA PHE A 171 16.63 10.97 -4.30
C PHE A 171 15.51 9.99 -3.93
N PHE A 172 15.74 9.06 -2.99
CA PHE A 172 14.69 8.14 -2.57
C PHE A 172 13.56 8.88 -1.84
N GLY A 173 13.90 9.91 -1.05
CA GLY A 173 12.93 10.77 -0.39
C GLY A 173 12.10 11.58 -1.39
N LEU A 174 12.73 12.11 -2.44
CA LEU A 174 12.05 12.79 -3.53
C LEU A 174 11.03 11.88 -4.22
N LEU A 175 11.44 10.69 -4.66
CA LEU A 175 10.52 9.76 -5.32
C LEU A 175 9.43 9.25 -4.38
N ASN A 176 9.77 8.95 -3.12
CA ASN A 176 8.79 8.48 -2.14
C ASN A 176 7.72 9.53 -1.87
N THR A 177 8.09 10.79 -1.64
CA THR A 177 7.14 11.87 -1.39
C THR A 177 6.22 12.09 -2.59
N PHE A 178 6.75 12.02 -3.83
CA PHE A 178 5.92 12.05 -5.04
C PHE A 178 4.88 10.93 -5.07
N VAL A 179 5.31 9.69 -4.84
CA VAL A 179 4.39 8.55 -4.83
C VAL A 179 3.39 8.63 -3.68
N HIS A 180 3.79 9.17 -2.53
CA HIS A 180 2.90 9.40 -1.39
C HIS A 180 1.82 10.46 -1.70
N ILE A 181 2.12 11.51 -2.47
CA ILE A 181 1.10 12.44 -2.98
C ILE A 181 0.02 11.67 -3.75
N VAL A 182 0.42 10.82 -4.69
CA VAL A 182 -0.52 10.04 -5.53
C VAL A 182 -1.29 9.02 -4.68
N MET A 183 -0.62 8.32 -3.77
CA MET A 183 -1.22 7.31 -2.90
C MET A 183 -2.24 7.91 -1.92
N TYR A 184 -1.89 8.99 -1.23
CA TYR A 184 -2.83 9.62 -0.29
C TYR A 184 -3.97 10.33 -1.02
N THR A 185 -3.75 10.81 -2.23
CA THR A 185 -4.84 11.32 -3.09
C THR A 185 -5.82 10.19 -3.43
N TYR A 186 -5.33 8.99 -3.76
CA TYR A 186 -6.17 7.81 -3.97
C TYR A 186 -6.99 7.47 -2.71
N TYR A 187 -6.37 7.47 -1.52
CA TYR A 187 -7.06 7.19 -0.26
C TYR A 187 -8.06 8.27 0.14
N LEU A 188 -7.76 9.54 -0.13
CA LEU A 188 -8.68 10.65 0.06
C LEU A 188 -9.97 10.45 -0.76
N PHE A 189 -9.83 10.18 -2.05
CA PHE A 189 -10.99 9.91 -2.91
C PHE A 189 -11.75 8.65 -2.50
N THR A 190 -11.04 7.62 -2.03
CA THR A 190 -11.68 6.41 -1.49
C THR A 190 -12.52 6.72 -0.25
N ALA A 191 -12.06 7.64 0.61
CA ALA A 191 -12.73 8.03 1.85
C ALA A 191 -13.98 8.91 1.61
N LEU A 192 -14.05 9.66 0.49
CA LEU A 192 -15.22 10.49 0.14
C LEU A 192 -16.48 9.66 -0.11
N GLY A 193 -16.33 8.40 -0.54
CA GLY A 193 -17.40 7.39 -0.55
C GLY A 193 -17.65 6.77 -1.93
N PRO A 194 -18.74 5.98 -2.07
CA PRO A 194 -19.02 5.19 -3.27
C PRO A 194 -19.13 6.01 -4.56
N GLN A 195 -19.57 7.27 -4.45
CA GLN A 195 -19.70 8.19 -5.58
C GLN A 195 -18.35 8.47 -6.27
N PHE A 196 -17.24 8.47 -5.52
CA PHE A 196 -15.89 8.68 -6.04
C PHE A 196 -15.17 7.36 -6.33
N GLN A 197 -15.43 6.31 -5.55
CA GLN A 197 -14.79 4.99 -5.71
C GLN A 197 -14.98 4.39 -7.11
N LYS A 198 -16.11 4.64 -7.76
CA LYS A 198 -16.38 4.19 -9.14
C LYS A 198 -15.36 4.70 -10.17
N TYR A 199 -14.69 5.83 -9.90
CA TYR A 199 -13.68 6.41 -10.78
C TYR A 199 -12.25 5.93 -10.48
N LEU A 200 -12.06 5.12 -9.43
CA LEU A 200 -10.75 4.68 -8.93
C LEU A 200 -10.26 3.36 -9.55
N TRP A 201 -10.54 3.16 -10.84
CA TRP A 201 -10.14 1.96 -11.62
C TRP A 201 -8.62 1.78 -11.74
N TRP A 202 -7.85 2.84 -11.44
CA TRP A 202 -6.40 2.88 -11.63
C TRP A 202 -5.59 2.39 -10.42
N LYS A 203 -6.23 1.77 -9.41
CA LYS A 203 -5.57 1.18 -8.23
C LYS A 203 -4.36 0.30 -8.58
N LYS A 204 -4.46 -0.52 -9.63
CA LYS A 204 -3.36 -1.39 -10.08
C LYS A 204 -2.13 -0.59 -10.56
N TYR A 205 -2.34 0.59 -11.16
CA TYR A 205 -1.26 1.45 -11.63
C TYR A 205 -0.58 2.18 -10.48
N LEU A 206 -1.30 2.44 -9.37
CA LEU A 206 -0.69 2.94 -8.14
C LEU A 206 0.35 1.93 -7.60
N THR A 207 -0.02 0.64 -7.51
CA THR A 207 0.92 -0.39 -7.07
C THR A 207 2.08 -0.55 -8.04
N ALA A 208 1.84 -0.45 -9.36
CA ALA A 208 2.90 -0.47 -10.36
C ALA A 208 3.85 0.74 -10.21
N LEU A 209 3.33 1.93 -9.94
CA LEU A 209 4.12 3.14 -9.68
C LEU A 209 5.04 2.96 -8.46
N GLN A 210 4.53 2.37 -7.38
CA GLN A 210 5.35 2.03 -6.19
C GLN A 210 6.47 1.03 -6.53
N MET A 211 6.20 0.02 -7.37
CA MET A 211 7.23 -0.92 -7.81
C MET A 211 8.31 -0.25 -8.67
N VAL A 212 7.90 0.61 -9.62
CA VAL A 212 8.82 1.39 -10.46
C VAL A 212 9.69 2.31 -9.60
N GLN A 213 9.11 2.93 -8.56
CA GLN A 213 9.86 3.74 -7.59
C GLN A 213 11.04 2.96 -6.99
N PHE A 214 10.83 1.72 -6.53
CA PHE A 214 11.92 0.92 -5.96
C PHE A 214 13.00 0.57 -6.98
N ILE A 215 12.63 0.30 -8.24
CA ILE A 215 13.59 0.07 -9.33
C ILE A 215 14.45 1.32 -9.56
N LEU A 216 13.82 2.50 -9.65
CA LEU A 216 14.53 3.75 -9.85
C LEU A 216 15.47 4.07 -8.68
N ILE A 217 15.03 3.85 -7.44
CA ILE A 217 15.87 4.01 -6.24
C ILE A 217 17.06 3.05 -6.28
N MET A 218 16.83 1.79 -6.65
CA MET A 218 17.87 0.76 -6.72
C MET A 218 18.93 1.09 -7.76
N VAL A 219 18.52 1.45 -8.98
CA VAL A 219 19.43 1.87 -10.06
C VAL A 219 20.20 3.12 -9.62
N HIS A 220 19.50 4.12 -9.08
CA HIS A 220 20.14 5.35 -8.63
C HIS A 220 21.12 5.11 -7.48
N ALA A 221 20.82 4.23 -6.53
CA ALA A 221 21.72 3.92 -5.43
C ALA A 221 22.94 3.12 -5.91
N PHE A 222 22.71 1.98 -6.59
CA PHE A 222 23.79 1.07 -6.99
C PHE A 222 24.71 1.61 -8.08
N GLN A 223 24.31 2.63 -8.84
CA GLN A 223 25.24 3.27 -9.78
C GLN A 223 26.51 3.78 -9.09
N LEU A 224 26.42 4.20 -7.81
CA LEU A 224 27.58 4.65 -7.05
C LEU A 224 28.57 3.52 -6.76
N LEU A 225 28.20 2.24 -6.88
CA LEU A 225 29.15 1.15 -6.72
C LEU A 225 30.12 1.04 -7.91
N PHE A 226 29.77 1.64 -9.05
CA PHE A 226 30.53 1.58 -10.30
C PHE A 226 31.17 2.93 -10.67
N ILE A 227 30.99 3.96 -9.83
CA ILE A 227 31.49 5.33 -10.08
C ILE A 227 32.27 5.79 -8.84
N ASP A 228 33.40 6.45 -9.09
CA ASP A 228 34.14 7.16 -8.05
C ASP A 228 33.39 8.42 -7.64
N CYS A 229 32.83 8.35 -6.43
CA CYS A 229 31.99 9.40 -5.86
C CYS A 229 32.30 9.52 -4.37
N ASN A 230 32.49 10.75 -3.88
CA ASN A 230 32.70 11.04 -2.47
C ASN A 230 31.37 10.95 -1.69
N TYR A 231 30.78 9.76 -1.70
CA TYR A 231 29.56 9.44 -0.97
C TYR A 231 29.76 8.10 -0.23
N PRO A 232 29.36 7.99 1.05
CA PRO A 232 29.63 6.79 1.84
C PRO A 232 28.97 5.53 1.24
N LYS A 233 29.78 4.54 0.84
CA LYS A 233 29.30 3.29 0.24
C LYS A 233 28.42 2.46 1.20
N ALA A 234 28.61 2.61 2.51
CA ALA A 234 27.76 1.96 3.51
C ALA A 234 26.28 2.37 3.36
N PHE A 235 26.01 3.66 3.12
CA PHE A 235 24.65 4.16 2.90
C PHE A 235 24.08 3.73 1.54
N VAL A 236 24.94 3.51 0.54
CA VAL A 236 24.53 2.93 -0.76
C VAL A 236 23.98 1.52 -0.57
N TRP A 237 24.74 0.66 0.11
CA TRP A 237 24.28 -0.69 0.44
C TRP A 237 23.04 -0.69 1.32
N TRP A 238 23.01 0.18 2.35
CA TRP A 238 21.85 0.31 3.23
C TRP A 238 20.57 0.61 2.46
N ILE A 239 20.56 1.67 1.64
CA ILE A 239 19.38 2.09 0.87
C ILE A 239 19.03 1.06 -0.21
N GLY A 240 20.04 0.57 -0.94
CA GLY A 240 19.85 -0.39 -2.02
C GLY A 240 19.23 -1.70 -1.53
N MET A 241 19.73 -2.26 -0.42
CA MET A 241 19.19 -3.49 0.15
C MET A 241 17.77 -3.32 0.70
N HIS A 242 17.45 -2.18 1.30
CA HIS A 242 16.07 -1.87 1.71
C HIS A 242 15.14 -1.78 0.49
N ALA A 243 15.58 -1.14 -0.60
CA ALA A 243 14.79 -1.04 -1.83
C ALA A 243 14.54 -2.43 -2.45
N VAL A 244 15.56 -3.31 -2.45
CA VAL A 244 15.42 -4.71 -2.90
C VAL A 244 14.39 -5.46 -2.05
N MET A 245 14.49 -5.38 -0.72
CA MET A 245 13.55 -6.02 0.20
C MET A 245 12.10 -5.57 -0.08
N PHE A 246 11.87 -4.27 -0.18
CA PHE A 246 10.52 -3.75 -0.45
C PHE A 246 10.03 -4.10 -1.84
N PHE A 247 10.90 -4.11 -2.85
CA PHE A 247 10.52 -4.54 -4.19
C PHE A 247 9.95 -5.97 -4.18
N PHE A 248 10.60 -6.91 -3.50
CA PHE A 248 10.11 -8.28 -3.40
C PHE A 248 8.78 -8.37 -2.65
N LEU A 249 8.63 -7.68 -1.52
CA LEU A 249 7.38 -7.67 -0.76
C LEU A 249 6.21 -7.06 -1.57
N PHE A 250 6.46 -6.00 -2.34
CA PHE A 250 5.45 -5.39 -3.22
C PHE A 250 5.14 -6.26 -4.43
N ASN A 251 6.15 -6.93 -5.01
CA ASN A 251 5.94 -7.88 -6.10
C ASN A 251 5.08 -9.07 -5.65
N GLU A 252 5.35 -9.63 -4.48
CA GLU A 252 4.53 -10.70 -3.88
C GLU A 252 3.08 -10.22 -3.66
N PHE A 253 2.91 -9.03 -3.09
CA PHE A 253 1.59 -8.42 -2.92
C PHE A 253 0.86 -8.22 -4.26
N TYR A 254 1.55 -7.73 -5.29
CA TYR A 254 0.98 -7.50 -6.62
C TYR A 254 0.53 -8.81 -7.27
N GLN A 255 1.35 -9.85 -7.20
CA GLN A 255 1.01 -11.16 -7.74
C GLN A 255 -0.18 -11.78 -7.01
N THR A 256 -0.16 -11.76 -5.68
CA THR A 256 -1.23 -12.31 -4.84
C THR A 256 -2.55 -11.56 -5.05
N THR A 257 -2.51 -10.23 -5.13
CA THR A 257 -3.74 -9.42 -5.21
C THR A 257 -4.31 -9.36 -6.62
N TYR A 258 -3.48 -9.21 -7.66
CA TYR A 258 -4.00 -8.93 -9.01
C TYR A 258 -3.92 -10.14 -9.93
N LYS A 259 -2.84 -10.94 -9.87
CA LYS A 259 -2.73 -12.13 -10.74
C LYS A 259 -3.61 -13.26 -10.23
N ALA A 260 -3.58 -13.57 -8.94
CA ALA A 260 -4.40 -14.66 -8.39
C ALA A 260 -5.90 -14.37 -8.50
N HIS A 261 -6.34 -13.12 -8.27
CA HIS A 261 -7.75 -12.75 -8.47
C HIS A 261 -8.17 -12.83 -9.94
N LYS A 262 -7.32 -12.41 -10.88
CA LYS A 262 -7.60 -12.54 -12.32
C LYS A 262 -7.80 -14.00 -12.71
N LEU A 263 -6.88 -14.89 -12.31
CA LEU A 263 -6.94 -16.32 -12.60
C LEU A 263 -8.19 -16.97 -11.98
N LYS A 264 -8.52 -16.64 -10.73
CA LYS A 264 -9.78 -17.12 -10.09
C LYS A 264 -11.01 -16.65 -10.84
N ARG A 265 -11.04 -15.40 -11.32
CA ARG A 265 -12.17 -14.85 -12.09
C ARG A 265 -12.31 -15.52 -13.45
N GLU A 266 -11.20 -15.77 -14.14
CA GLU A 266 -11.17 -16.48 -15.42
C GLU A 266 -11.62 -17.94 -15.25
N ALA A 267 -11.16 -18.62 -14.20
CA ALA A 267 -11.59 -19.98 -13.87
C ALA A 267 -13.09 -20.05 -13.52
N ALA A 268 -13.61 -19.10 -12.72
CA ALA A 268 -15.02 -19.03 -12.39
C ALA A 268 -15.90 -18.75 -13.61
N LEU A 269 -15.45 -17.88 -14.53
CA LEU A 269 -16.14 -17.61 -15.78
C LEU A 269 -16.14 -18.84 -16.71
N ALA A 270 -15.01 -19.53 -16.80
CA ALA A 270 -14.90 -20.77 -17.56
C ALA A 270 -15.80 -21.88 -16.99
N ALA A 271 -15.89 -22.00 -15.66
CA ALA A 271 -16.78 -22.95 -15.00
C ALA A 271 -18.26 -22.65 -15.29
N LYS A 272 -18.68 -21.37 -15.17
CA LYS A 272 -20.05 -20.96 -15.54
C LYS A 272 -20.37 -21.21 -17.00
N LYS A 273 -19.41 -20.99 -17.90
CA LYS A 273 -19.58 -21.28 -19.33
C LYS A 273 -19.78 -22.77 -19.58
N ARG A 274 -18.99 -23.63 -18.94
CA ARG A 274 -19.14 -25.10 -19.02
C ARG A 274 -20.48 -25.58 -18.46
N GLU A 275 -20.92 -25.02 -17.34
CA GLU A 275 -22.23 -25.34 -16.75
C GLU A 275 -23.37 -24.94 -17.69
N ALA A 276 -23.31 -23.75 -18.30
CA ALA A 276 -24.29 -23.32 -19.29
C ALA A 276 -24.29 -24.19 -20.55
N GLU A 277 -23.12 -24.61 -21.05
CA GLU A 277 -22.99 -25.53 -22.19
C GLU A 277 -23.59 -26.91 -21.88
N LEU A 278 -23.35 -27.46 -20.67
CA LEU A 278 -23.94 -28.72 -20.21
C LEU A 278 -25.47 -28.65 -20.11
N LEU A 279 -26.01 -27.56 -19.56
CA LEU A 279 -27.46 -27.35 -19.48
C LEU A 279 -28.11 -27.27 -20.87
N LEU A 280 -27.43 -26.61 -21.82
CA LEU A 280 -27.92 -26.51 -23.20
C LEU A 280 -27.93 -27.87 -23.90
N GLN A 281 -26.90 -28.70 -23.69
CA GLN A 281 -26.85 -30.07 -24.22
C GLN A 281 -27.94 -30.96 -23.63
N GLN A 282 -28.21 -30.86 -22.32
CA GLN A 282 -29.31 -31.61 -21.69
C GLN A 282 -30.68 -31.20 -22.26
N GLN A 283 -30.92 -29.91 -22.48
CA GLN A 283 -32.15 -29.44 -23.13
C GLN A 283 -32.31 -29.97 -24.57
N GLN A 284 -31.22 -29.99 -25.35
CA GLN A 284 -31.24 -30.55 -26.71
C GLN A 284 -31.48 -32.07 -26.72
N GLN A 285 -30.90 -32.81 -25.77
CA GLN A 285 -31.16 -34.26 -25.63
C GLN A 285 -32.60 -34.56 -25.22
N GLN A 286 -33.21 -33.74 -24.36
CA GLN A 286 -34.63 -33.87 -24.01
C GLN A 286 -35.56 -33.51 -25.17
N GLN A 287 -35.19 -32.59 -26.06
CA GLN A 287 -35.97 -32.29 -27.28
C GLN A 287 -35.84 -33.35 -28.37
N ASN A 288 -34.69 -34.05 -28.47
CA ASN A 288 -34.48 -35.11 -29.47
C ASN A 288 -34.91 -36.51 -28.99
N GLY A 289 -35.44 -36.64 -27.78
CA GLY A 289 -36.09 -37.86 -27.30
C GLY A 289 -37.47 -38.04 -27.92
N HIS A 290 -37.54 -38.58 -29.13
CA HIS A 290 -38.79 -39.03 -29.73
C HIS A 290 -39.35 -40.17 -28.86
N VAL A 291 -40.50 -39.95 -28.22
CA VAL A 291 -41.25 -40.99 -27.51
C VAL A 291 -41.75 -41.97 -28.58
N ALA A 292 -41.08 -43.12 -28.70
CA ALA A 292 -41.66 -44.24 -29.43
C ALA A 292 -42.88 -44.73 -28.64
N ASN A 293 -44.07 -44.59 -29.24
CA ASN A 293 -45.33 -45.08 -28.71
C ASN A 293 -45.25 -46.60 -28.48
N GLY A 294 -45.00 -47.01 -27.24
CA GLY A 294 -45.18 -48.37 -26.76
C GLY A 294 -46.51 -48.47 -26.02
N SER A 295 -47.46 -49.20 -26.59
CA SER A 295 -48.74 -49.52 -25.97
C SER A 295 -48.53 -50.38 -24.72
N ALA A 296 -49.03 -49.93 -23.56
CA ALA A 296 -49.18 -50.77 -22.38
C ALA A 296 -50.43 -50.36 -21.58
N ASN A 297 -51.36 -51.30 -21.47
CA ASN A 297 -52.57 -51.25 -20.66
C ASN A 297 -52.25 -51.24 -19.16
N GLY A 298 -52.99 -50.42 -18.40
CA GLY A 298 -53.43 -50.75 -17.04
C GLY A 298 -52.54 -50.31 -15.86
N GLY A 299 -53.16 -49.61 -14.91
CA GLY A 299 -52.78 -49.66 -13.49
C GLY A 299 -52.11 -48.42 -12.88
N SER A 300 -52.94 -47.53 -12.33
CA SER A 300 -52.77 -46.88 -11.01
C SER A 300 -51.37 -46.62 -10.44
N ALA A 301 -51.03 -45.35 -10.22
CA ALA A 301 -50.68 -44.79 -8.89
C ALA A 301 -50.23 -43.32 -9.00
N LEU A 302 -51.03 -42.41 -8.44
CA LEU A 302 -50.60 -41.05 -8.09
C LEU A 302 -49.79 -41.12 -6.79
N SER A 303 -48.57 -40.60 -6.80
CA SER A 303 -47.80 -40.31 -5.59
C SER A 303 -47.17 -38.92 -5.70
N ASN A 304 -47.56 -38.06 -4.78
CA ASN A 304 -47.16 -36.68 -4.62
C ASN A 304 -45.76 -36.63 -3.98
N GLY A 305 -44.80 -35.98 -4.64
CA GLY A 305 -43.45 -35.74 -4.11
C GLY A 305 -43.20 -34.27 -3.85
N THR A 306 -43.57 -33.77 -2.67
CA THR A 306 -43.18 -32.48 -2.14
C THR A 306 -41.69 -32.48 -1.78
N GLY A 307 -40.86 -31.76 -2.55
CA GLY A 307 -39.45 -31.54 -2.25
C GLY A 307 -39.22 -30.18 -1.60
N ASN A 308 -39.17 -30.17 -0.26
CA ASN A 308 -38.66 -29.06 0.55
C ASN A 308 -37.26 -28.64 0.07
N LYS A 309 -37.08 -27.35 -0.26
CA LYS A 309 -35.77 -26.68 -0.28
C LYS A 309 -35.81 -25.43 0.59
N ALA A 310 -35.81 -25.66 1.90
CA ALA A 310 -35.30 -24.74 2.90
C ALA A 310 -34.10 -25.44 3.57
N ALA A 311 -33.06 -24.66 3.92
CA ALA A 311 -31.68 -25.06 4.29
C ALA A 311 -30.81 -25.39 3.05
N ASP A 312 -29.68 -24.74 2.75
CA ASP A 312 -28.72 -24.10 3.65
C ASP A 312 -28.31 -22.70 3.19
N TYR A 313 -28.57 -21.77 4.10
CA TYR A 313 -28.30 -20.34 4.04
C TYR A 313 -27.09 -20.04 4.94
N TYR A 314 -25.90 -20.61 4.67
CA TYR A 314 -24.69 -20.31 5.44
C TYR A 314 -23.40 -20.44 4.61
N VAL A 315 -23.27 -19.68 3.51
CA VAL A 315 -21.94 -19.32 2.96
C VAL A 315 -22.01 -17.93 2.33
N ARG A 316 -21.98 -16.89 3.17
CA ARG A 316 -21.61 -15.52 2.75
C ARG A 316 -20.64 -14.92 3.77
N GLY A 317 -19.46 -15.53 3.83
CA GLY A 317 -18.25 -14.80 4.13
C GLY A 317 -17.70 -14.25 2.82
N ASP A 318 -17.48 -12.94 2.80
CA ASP A 318 -16.90 -12.11 1.74
C ASP A 318 -17.83 -11.65 0.62
N LEU A 319 -17.86 -10.32 0.44
CA LEU A 319 -17.61 -9.63 -0.83
C LEU A 319 -17.38 -8.13 -0.56
N PRO A 320 -16.20 -7.57 -0.89
CA PRO A 320 -16.05 -6.11 -0.91
C PRO A 320 -16.98 -5.52 -1.98
N ALA A 321 -17.51 -4.33 -1.70
CA ALA A 321 -18.55 -3.61 -2.45
C ALA A 321 -18.26 -3.26 -3.93
N GLU A 322 -17.29 -3.91 -4.58
CA GLU A 322 -16.98 -3.75 -6.01
C GLU A 322 -17.88 -4.59 -6.94
N MET A 323 -18.70 -5.51 -6.41
CA MET A 323 -19.40 -6.47 -7.25
C MET A 323 -20.84 -6.07 -7.67
N GLU A 324 -21.35 -4.92 -7.23
CA GLU A 324 -22.71 -4.46 -7.57
C GLU A 324 -22.74 -3.37 -8.64
N LEU A 325 -21.60 -2.80 -9.04
CA LEU A 325 -21.56 -1.64 -9.94
C LEU A 325 -21.32 -1.95 -11.43
N THR A 326 -21.12 -3.21 -11.82
CA THR A 326 -20.80 -3.58 -13.23
C THR A 326 -21.83 -4.49 -13.90
N GLN A 327 -22.99 -4.72 -13.30
CA GLN A 327 -24.13 -5.35 -13.96
C GLN A 327 -25.17 -4.29 -14.36
N ARG A 328 -24.99 -3.69 -15.54
CA ARG A 328 -26.12 -3.23 -16.35
C ARG A 328 -26.01 -3.89 -17.73
N PRO A 329 -27.01 -4.66 -18.18
CA PRO A 329 -27.11 -5.06 -19.57
C PRO A 329 -27.38 -3.81 -20.41
N THR A 330 -26.64 -3.63 -21.49
CA THR A 330 -26.99 -2.71 -22.57
C THR A 330 -28.30 -3.21 -23.19
N THR A 331 -29.41 -2.56 -22.87
CA THR A 331 -30.67 -2.75 -23.59
C THR A 331 -30.51 -2.19 -24.99
N ASN A 332 -30.48 -3.09 -25.98
CA ASN A 332 -30.73 -2.77 -27.38
C ASN A 332 -32.18 -2.28 -27.50
N THR A 333 -32.39 -0.97 -27.59
CA THR A 333 -33.63 -0.39 -28.13
C THR A 333 -33.52 -0.33 -29.64
N THR A 334 -34.11 -1.32 -30.30
CA THR A 334 -34.59 -1.24 -31.67
C THR A 334 -35.67 -0.15 -31.76
N ARG A 335 -35.44 0.87 -32.60
CA ARG A 335 -36.42 1.89 -32.98
C ARG A 335 -37.27 1.34 -34.12
N PRO A 336 -38.62 1.31 -34.04
CA PRO A 336 -39.44 1.18 -35.22
C PRO A 336 -39.70 2.56 -35.84
N THR A 337 -39.52 2.61 -37.16
CA THR A 337 -39.96 3.64 -38.09
C THR A 337 -41.49 3.74 -38.15
N THR A 338 -42.02 4.96 -38.04
CA THR A 338 -43.32 5.43 -38.55
C THR A 338 -43.10 6.94 -38.82
N ALA A 339 -43.15 7.48 -40.04
CA ALA A 339 -44.24 7.53 -41.03
C ALA A 339 -45.47 8.29 -40.51
N GLN A 340 -45.38 9.61 -40.47
CA GLN A 340 -46.27 10.58 -41.12
C GLN A 340 -45.70 12.00 -41.01
#